data_AF-A0A7S1UCV0-F1
#
_entry.id   AF-A0A7S1UCV0-F1
#
_cell.length_a   1.000
_cell.length_b   1.000
_cell.length_c   1.000
_cell.angle_alpha   90.00
_cell.angle_beta   90.00
_cell.angle_gamma   90.00
#
_symmetry.space_group_name_H-M   'P 1'
#
loop_
_entity.id
_entity.type
_entity.pdbx_description
1 polymer ?
#
loop_
_entity_poly.entity_id
_entity_poly.type
_entity_poly.pdbx_seq_one_letter_code
_entity_poly.pdbx_strand_id
1 'polypeptide(L)'
;MSEAPAETTPPAAEPSPPAADPQVAALRKALKAVQKELRLKTDECRTLAAQVKAKAGGGGADRGGKLAELQKLVQTLTVQLTSTQAQLSSSAPSAAASAAAGDLEAARKAKAEAEARATLLAAENAQLREASAAHLESEADDVRMQLAALQQAWDGERATLEQYLAEMRQKLSAAEEQRGSLEAAAREDAEEKRGQRIALREAQDALAHTKQELEAALNGASGAKAEAEEHRAAREALAKEKAEAEEERAELAERIVTLEKGEGTAKEELERLRTEAQANASAMSEARDMKEMAVTAMERTALHQDVMQKIRGRLNHIQSELLAISHTTRAFHPPEAAEGVAQVLLDLANKCAQLAAYREDEVNRALAAAAAVTPGSVPTPQSRGGSAGSFAGFSGAGATDDDGKPMFTPWVREAADGSAGTVAYTVDSPLVARILAEWSSVKEKQQYLKLWLSCIIENRKTPAKFPQGVHLTGLAPSTFESFRTIVGPLLTGLPHAEVLIFSRRSSQGNFDLRFKVERLRGVPLSRTPSPGLEVDGGSVGAVRADFGRRHTIGADYAPRVPTVDVLGGSGSAILAAAANMGTPRGGGGIGSGGGGRPGAKQRQADAAGGAMPSLAERIQNRLTQMQKP
;
A
#
# COMPACT_ATOMS: atom_id res chain seq x y z
N MET A 1 -14.18 68.70 -71.42
CA MET A 1 -14.62 69.34 -70.17
C MET A 1 -13.61 68.88 -69.11
N SER A 2 -12.39 69.43 -69.07
CA SER A 2 -11.99 70.81 -68.77
C SER A 2 -12.29 71.19 -67.33
N GLU A 3 -11.29 70.99 -66.46
CA GLU A 3 -11.05 71.83 -65.29
C GLU A 3 -9.54 71.78 -64.96
N ALA A 4 -8.86 72.87 -65.30
CA ALA A 4 -7.71 73.40 -64.57
C ALA A 4 -8.23 74.08 -63.28
N PRO A 5 -7.43 74.65 -62.34
CA PRO A 5 -6.00 75.02 -62.42
C PRO A 5 -5.18 74.82 -61.13
N ALA A 6 -3.86 75.07 -61.19
CA ALA A 6 -3.14 75.94 -60.24
C ALA A 6 -1.65 75.99 -60.59
N GLU A 7 -1.24 77.13 -61.14
CA GLU A 7 0.15 77.59 -61.24
C GLU A 7 0.80 77.60 -59.85
N THR A 8 1.99 77.00 -59.75
CA THR A 8 2.92 77.26 -58.64
C THR A 8 4.27 77.66 -59.21
N THR A 9 4.67 78.85 -58.79
CA THR A 9 5.87 79.61 -59.09
C THR A 9 7.16 78.80 -58.85
N PRO A 10 8.19 78.89 -59.72
CA PRO A 10 9.47 78.23 -59.48
C PRO A 10 10.28 78.99 -58.41
N PRO A 11 10.87 78.30 -57.40
CA PRO A 11 11.84 78.92 -56.51
C PRO A 11 13.17 79.13 -57.26
N ALA A 12 13.81 80.24 -56.91
CA ALA A 12 15.09 80.69 -57.44
C ALA A 12 16.18 79.60 -57.37
N ALA A 13 16.96 79.49 -58.44
CA ALA A 13 18.12 78.63 -58.52
C ALA A 13 19.19 79.06 -57.49
N GLU A 14 19.43 78.21 -56.50
CA GLU A 14 20.62 78.30 -55.65
C GLU A 14 21.87 77.97 -56.47
N PRO A 15 23.00 78.67 -56.23
CA PRO A 15 24.25 78.44 -56.93
C PRO A 15 24.76 77.03 -56.67
N SER A 16 25.00 76.28 -57.76
CA SER A 16 25.58 74.94 -57.72
C SER A 16 26.91 74.95 -56.95
N PRO A 17 27.11 74.02 -55.99
CA PRO A 17 28.38 73.91 -55.29
C PRO A 17 29.48 73.51 -56.30
N PRO A 18 30.72 74.02 -56.13
CA PRO A 18 31.81 73.76 -57.07
C PRO A 18 32.02 72.25 -57.21
N ALA A 19 32.20 71.80 -58.46
CA ALA A 19 32.41 70.40 -58.82
C ALA A 19 33.53 69.80 -57.95
N ALA A 20 33.14 68.96 -56.99
CA ALA A 20 34.09 68.26 -56.14
C ALA A 20 34.92 67.32 -57.02
N ASP A 21 36.24 67.41 -56.87
CA ASP A 21 37.24 66.60 -57.57
C ASP A 21 36.80 65.11 -57.62
N PRO A 22 36.71 64.49 -58.81
CA PRO A 22 36.24 63.11 -58.96
C PRO A 22 37.06 62.11 -58.14
N GLN A 23 38.32 62.42 -57.81
CA GLN A 23 39.12 61.60 -56.89
C GLN A 23 38.60 61.66 -55.44
N VAL A 24 38.19 62.84 -54.97
CA VAL A 24 37.59 63.02 -53.64
C VAL A 24 36.21 62.33 -53.58
N ALA A 25 35.45 62.36 -54.68
CA ALA A 25 34.19 61.62 -54.78
C ALA A 25 34.40 60.09 -54.75
N ALA A 26 35.42 59.57 -55.44
CA ALA A 26 35.78 58.15 -55.44
C ALA A 26 36.26 57.69 -54.05
N LEU A 27 37.08 58.47 -53.37
CA LEU A 27 37.53 58.19 -52.00
C LEU A 27 36.38 58.19 -50.99
N ARG A 28 35.45 59.16 -51.09
CA ARG A 28 34.23 59.18 -50.26
C ARG A 28 33.34 57.95 -50.52
N LYS A 29 33.28 57.46 -51.76
CA LYS A 29 32.53 56.25 -52.12
C LYS A 29 33.20 54.98 -51.57
N ALA A 30 34.52 54.87 -51.70
CA ALA A 30 35.30 53.77 -51.13
C ALA A 30 35.19 53.74 -49.59
N LEU A 31 35.27 54.90 -48.95
CA LEU A 31 35.09 55.02 -47.49
C LEU A 31 33.71 54.55 -47.04
N LYS A 32 32.64 54.96 -47.75
CA LYS A 32 31.28 54.49 -47.47
C LYS A 32 31.13 52.98 -47.65
N ALA A 33 31.83 52.38 -48.62
CA ALA A 33 31.83 50.93 -48.82
C ALA A 33 32.52 50.20 -47.67
N VAL A 34 33.68 50.68 -47.21
CA VAL A 34 34.41 50.13 -46.06
C VAL A 34 33.59 50.27 -44.77
N GLN A 35 32.96 51.43 -44.54
CA GLN A 35 32.06 51.63 -43.39
C GLN A 35 30.87 50.66 -43.42
N LYS A 36 30.33 50.35 -44.60
CA LYS A 36 29.24 49.40 -44.76
C LYS A 36 29.66 47.97 -44.46
N GLU A 37 30.81 47.52 -44.99
CA GLU A 37 31.35 46.18 -44.72
C GLU A 37 31.66 45.98 -43.23
N LEU A 38 32.20 47.00 -42.58
CA LEU A 38 32.57 46.91 -41.18
C LEU A 38 31.36 46.89 -40.23
N ARG A 39 30.26 47.57 -40.60
CA ARG A 39 28.96 47.42 -39.93
C ARG A 39 28.42 46.00 -40.07
N LEU A 40 28.49 45.42 -41.28
CA LEU A 40 28.05 44.06 -41.55
C LEU A 40 28.80 43.04 -40.66
N LYS A 41 30.13 43.12 -40.61
CA LYS A 41 30.96 42.24 -39.77
C LYS A 41 30.68 42.43 -38.27
N THR A 42 30.38 43.65 -37.83
CA THR A 42 30.00 43.92 -36.44
C THR A 42 28.68 43.22 -36.08
N ASP A 43 27.70 43.20 -37.00
CA ASP A 43 26.42 42.54 -36.79
C ASP A 43 26.54 41.00 -36.87
N GLU A 44 27.42 40.47 -37.73
CA GLU A 44 27.81 39.05 -37.74
C GLU A 44 28.42 38.62 -36.39
N CYS A 45 29.33 39.41 -35.82
CA CYS A 45 29.88 39.14 -34.49
C CYS A 45 28.80 39.16 -33.39
N ARG A 46 27.84 40.08 -33.46
CA ARG A 46 26.72 40.14 -32.49
C ARG A 46 25.80 38.92 -32.59
N THR A 47 25.49 38.48 -33.81
CA THR A 47 24.65 37.30 -34.04
C THR A 47 25.33 36.02 -33.57
N LEU A 48 26.63 35.85 -33.83
CA LEU A 48 27.42 34.73 -33.29
C LEU A 48 27.46 34.75 -31.75
N ALA A 49 27.64 35.91 -31.12
CA ALA A 49 27.59 36.05 -29.67
C ALA A 49 26.20 35.66 -29.10
N ALA A 50 25.12 36.02 -29.77
CA ALA A 50 23.76 35.63 -29.40
C ALA A 50 23.51 34.11 -29.53
N GLN A 51 24.00 33.49 -30.62
CA GLN A 51 23.91 32.04 -30.82
C GLN A 51 24.70 31.25 -29.78
N VAL A 52 25.90 31.73 -29.41
CA VAL A 52 26.71 31.14 -28.34
C VAL A 52 25.98 31.25 -26.99
N LYS A 53 25.33 32.39 -26.71
CA LYS A 53 24.52 32.59 -25.50
C LYS A 53 23.29 31.67 -25.47
N ALA A 54 22.60 31.46 -26.59
CA ALA A 54 21.44 30.57 -26.68
C ALA A 54 21.83 29.09 -26.50
N LYS A 55 23.00 28.66 -27.01
CA LYS A 55 23.54 27.31 -26.81
C LYS A 55 24.17 27.07 -25.42
N ALA A 56 24.31 28.11 -24.60
CA ALA A 56 24.93 28.04 -23.27
C ALA A 56 23.98 27.61 -22.14
N GLY A 57 22.73 27.22 -22.44
CA GLY A 57 21.78 26.65 -21.47
C GLY A 57 22.18 25.31 -20.84
N GLY A 58 23.33 24.73 -21.22
CA GLY A 58 23.91 23.52 -20.61
C GLY A 58 25.26 23.82 -19.97
N GLY A 59 25.35 23.70 -18.65
CA GLY A 59 26.47 24.15 -17.82
C GLY A 59 27.80 23.43 -18.07
N GLY A 60 28.68 24.06 -18.84
CA GLY A 60 30.09 23.69 -18.96
C GLY A 60 30.99 24.89 -18.73
N ALA A 61 31.87 24.82 -17.72
CA ALA A 61 32.74 25.91 -17.26
C ALA A 61 33.72 26.44 -18.33
N ASP A 62 34.03 25.65 -19.36
CA ASP A 62 35.01 25.98 -20.39
C ASP A 62 34.48 26.97 -21.46
N ARG A 63 33.17 27.28 -21.44
CA ARG A 63 32.52 28.17 -22.44
C ARG A 63 32.59 29.66 -22.07
N GLY A 64 32.90 29.98 -20.81
CA GLY A 64 33.03 31.36 -20.34
C GLY A 64 34.20 32.12 -20.99
N GLY A 65 35.32 31.42 -21.26
CA GLY A 65 36.52 32.02 -21.85
C GLY A 65 36.32 32.52 -23.29
N LYS A 66 35.67 31.71 -24.14
CA LYS A 66 35.43 32.07 -25.56
C LYS A 66 34.49 33.26 -25.72
N LEU A 67 33.51 33.41 -24.81
CA LEU A 67 32.62 34.58 -24.81
C LEU A 67 33.38 35.87 -24.44
N ALA A 68 34.31 35.78 -23.48
CA ALA A 68 35.15 36.91 -23.07
C ALA A 68 36.14 37.34 -24.17
N GLU A 69 36.74 36.39 -24.90
CA GLU A 69 37.62 36.69 -26.03
C GLU A 69 36.87 37.36 -27.19
N LEU A 70 35.67 36.89 -27.54
CA LEU A 70 34.85 37.51 -28.58
C LEU A 70 34.43 38.94 -28.20
N GLN A 71 34.10 39.19 -26.93
CA GLN A 71 33.79 40.55 -26.45
C GLN A 71 35.00 41.49 -26.56
N LYS A 72 36.21 41.00 -26.24
CA LYS A 72 37.45 41.77 -26.34
C LYS A 72 37.80 42.11 -27.80
N LEU A 73 37.54 41.19 -28.72
CA LEU A 73 37.79 41.39 -30.16
C LEU A 73 36.85 42.45 -30.75
N VAL A 74 35.56 42.42 -30.38
CA VAL A 74 34.57 43.44 -30.79
C VAL A 74 34.94 44.83 -30.26
N GLN A 75 35.40 44.94 -29.01
CA GLN A 75 35.88 46.22 -28.48
C GLN A 75 37.10 46.76 -29.24
N THR A 76 38.06 45.89 -29.56
CA THR A 76 39.29 46.29 -30.28
C THR A 76 38.97 46.81 -31.68
N LEU A 77 38.09 46.14 -32.42
CA LEU A 77 37.67 46.60 -33.75
C LEU A 77 36.92 47.93 -33.71
N THR A 78 36.13 48.17 -32.66
CA THR A 78 35.41 49.43 -32.48
C THR A 78 36.36 50.62 -32.25
N VAL A 79 37.45 50.39 -31.51
CA VAL A 79 38.50 51.40 -31.27
C VAL A 79 39.29 51.70 -32.55
N GLN A 80 39.63 50.68 -33.33
CA GLN A 80 40.33 50.89 -34.61
C GLN A 80 39.47 51.66 -35.63
N LEU A 81 38.17 51.41 -35.66
CA LEU A 81 37.24 52.15 -36.52
C LEU A 81 37.17 53.63 -36.15
N THR A 82 37.05 53.93 -34.86
CA THR A 82 36.96 55.32 -34.40
C THR A 82 38.27 56.08 -34.62
N SER A 83 39.41 55.43 -34.45
CA SER A 83 40.73 55.99 -34.74
C SER A 83 40.91 56.31 -36.24
N THR A 84 40.57 55.37 -37.12
CA THR A 84 40.71 55.57 -38.57
C THR A 84 39.77 56.65 -39.10
N GLN A 85 38.55 56.75 -38.55
CA GLN A 85 37.61 57.80 -38.89
C GLN A 85 38.08 59.19 -38.43
N ALA A 86 38.78 59.28 -37.29
CA ALA A 86 39.41 60.51 -36.82
C ALA A 86 40.59 60.95 -37.71
N GLN A 87 41.45 60.00 -38.11
CA GLN A 87 42.58 60.28 -39.00
C GLN A 87 42.14 60.81 -40.37
N LEU A 88 41.11 60.20 -40.96
CA LEU A 88 40.56 60.61 -42.27
C LEU A 88 39.87 61.97 -42.26
N SER A 89 39.39 62.40 -41.09
CA SER A 89 38.76 63.71 -40.92
C SER A 89 39.81 64.84 -40.77
N SER A 90 41.10 64.50 -40.59
CA SER A 90 42.19 65.44 -40.35
C SER A 90 43.10 65.72 -41.57
N SER A 91 42.98 64.95 -42.67
CA SER A 91 43.83 65.15 -43.86
C SER A 91 43.12 66.00 -44.92
N ALA A 92 43.35 67.32 -44.88
CA ALA A 92 43.04 68.22 -45.99
C ALA A 92 44.14 68.10 -47.09
N PRO A 93 43.79 67.99 -48.38
CA PRO A 93 44.78 67.90 -49.45
C PRO A 93 45.26 69.32 -49.81
N SER A 94 46.47 69.67 -49.38
CA SER A 94 47.18 70.87 -49.85
C SER A 94 48.26 70.46 -50.84
N ALA A 95 48.03 70.84 -52.09
CA ALA A 95 49.00 71.25 -53.10
C ALA A 95 50.24 70.37 -53.34
N ALA A 96 50.21 69.59 -54.43
CA ALA A 96 51.41 69.27 -55.21
C ALA A 96 51.03 68.90 -56.66
N ALA A 97 50.87 69.90 -57.52
CA ALA A 97 50.74 69.73 -58.96
C ALA A 97 51.81 70.59 -59.66
N SER A 98 53.00 70.02 -59.93
CA SER A 98 54.02 70.61 -60.81
C SER A 98 55.25 69.68 -61.01
N ALA A 99 55.05 68.47 -61.56
CA ALA A 99 56.15 67.62 -62.07
C ALA A 99 55.70 66.63 -63.17
N ALA A 100 54.66 66.95 -63.95
CA ALA A 100 53.77 65.95 -64.57
C ALA A 100 54.14 65.44 -65.98
N ALA A 101 55.35 65.65 -66.51
CA ALA A 101 55.67 65.21 -67.88
C ALA A 101 56.61 63.99 -67.97
N GLY A 102 57.71 63.96 -67.20
CA GLY A 102 58.63 62.80 -67.15
C GLY A 102 58.06 61.62 -66.35
N ASP A 103 57.29 61.92 -65.30
CA ASP A 103 56.65 60.90 -64.46
C ASP A 103 55.51 60.16 -65.17
N LEU A 104 54.95 60.71 -66.25
CA LEU A 104 53.80 60.12 -66.94
C LEU A 104 54.17 58.86 -67.73
N GLU A 105 55.36 58.82 -68.34
CA GLU A 105 55.82 57.65 -69.11
C GLU A 105 56.28 56.52 -68.19
N ALA A 106 57.00 56.86 -67.11
CA ALA A 106 57.32 55.93 -66.04
C ALA A 106 56.05 55.38 -65.37
N ALA A 107 55.04 56.23 -65.13
CA ALA A 107 53.74 55.81 -64.59
C ALA A 107 52.96 54.91 -65.55
N ARG A 108 53.03 55.14 -66.88
CA ARG A 108 52.40 54.26 -67.87
C ARG A 108 53.06 52.89 -67.90
N LYS A 109 54.39 52.82 -67.87
CA LYS A 109 55.13 51.55 -67.79
C LYS A 109 54.84 50.81 -66.48
N ALA A 110 54.89 51.50 -65.34
CA ALA A 110 54.56 50.93 -64.05
C ALA A 110 53.10 50.45 -63.98
N LYS A 111 52.17 51.16 -64.62
CA LYS A 111 50.77 50.75 -64.73
C LYS A 111 50.61 49.48 -65.57
N ALA A 112 51.28 49.39 -66.72
CA ALA A 112 51.25 48.18 -67.55
C ALA A 112 51.86 46.96 -66.83
N GLU A 113 52.97 47.15 -66.12
CA GLU A 113 53.57 46.10 -65.28
C GLU A 113 52.67 45.71 -64.11
N ALA A 114 51.97 46.66 -63.49
CA ALA A 114 51.00 46.39 -62.43
C ALA A 114 49.77 45.63 -62.96
N GLU A 115 49.26 45.99 -64.15
CA GLU A 115 48.16 45.29 -64.81
C GLU A 115 48.57 43.84 -65.18
N ALA A 116 49.78 43.64 -65.71
CA ALA A 116 50.30 42.31 -66.01
C ALA A 116 50.51 41.45 -64.75
N ARG A 117 50.97 42.05 -63.64
CA ARG A 117 51.04 41.35 -62.34
C ARG A 117 49.65 41.03 -61.79
N ALA A 118 48.69 41.93 -61.96
CA ALA A 118 47.31 41.72 -61.52
C ALA A 118 46.64 40.57 -62.30
N THR A 119 46.87 40.46 -63.61
CA THR A 119 46.33 39.35 -64.41
C THR A 119 46.99 38.01 -64.04
N LEU A 120 48.30 38.00 -63.78
CA LEU A 120 49.00 36.80 -63.31
C LEU A 120 48.48 36.34 -61.94
N LEU A 121 48.36 37.26 -60.98
CA LEU A 121 47.78 36.95 -59.66
C LEU A 121 46.31 36.50 -59.75
N ALA A 122 45.53 37.04 -60.69
CA ALA A 122 44.17 36.60 -60.91
C ALA A 122 44.11 35.16 -61.46
N ALA A 123 45.03 34.80 -62.36
CA ALA A 123 45.15 33.43 -62.90
C ALA A 123 45.60 32.43 -61.82
N GLU A 124 46.60 32.80 -61.00
CA GLU A 124 47.06 31.97 -59.87
C GLU A 124 45.95 31.76 -58.83
N ASN A 125 45.22 32.82 -58.48
CA ASN A 125 44.06 32.71 -57.59
C ASN A 125 42.93 31.85 -58.19
N ALA A 126 42.74 31.86 -59.51
CA ALA A 126 41.77 30.99 -60.17
C ALA A 126 42.19 29.51 -60.07
N GLN A 127 43.48 29.21 -60.32
CA GLN A 127 44.03 27.86 -60.17
C GLN A 127 43.95 27.35 -58.72
N LEU A 128 44.27 28.20 -57.73
CA LEU A 128 44.13 27.83 -56.32
C LEU A 128 42.68 27.54 -55.93
N ARG A 129 41.72 28.29 -56.48
CA ARG A 129 40.29 28.03 -56.26
C ARG A 129 39.86 26.70 -56.87
N GLU A 130 40.29 26.40 -58.10
CA GLU A 130 39.99 25.14 -58.77
C GLU A 130 40.61 23.94 -58.00
N ALA A 131 41.87 24.05 -57.60
CA ALA A 131 42.53 23.02 -56.79
C ALA A 131 41.84 22.82 -55.43
N SER A 132 41.43 23.91 -54.77
CA SER A 132 40.68 23.82 -53.51
C SER A 132 39.30 23.20 -53.68
N ALA A 133 38.61 23.47 -54.80
CA ALA A 133 37.32 22.89 -55.10
C ALA A 133 37.43 21.38 -55.34
N ALA A 134 38.43 20.94 -56.12
CA ALA A 134 38.70 19.53 -56.35
C ALA A 134 39.07 18.78 -55.05
N HIS A 135 39.86 19.42 -54.17
CA HIS A 135 40.19 18.84 -52.88
C HIS A 135 38.96 18.67 -51.98
N LEU A 136 38.10 19.70 -51.90
CA LEU A 136 36.86 19.64 -51.13
C LEU A 136 35.87 18.61 -51.70
N GLU A 137 35.84 18.41 -53.02
CA GLU A 137 35.03 17.38 -53.66
C GLU A 137 35.53 15.97 -53.30
N SER A 138 36.85 15.75 -53.32
CA SER A 138 37.46 14.50 -52.85
C SER A 138 37.16 14.23 -51.37
N GLU A 139 37.28 15.24 -50.50
CA GLU A 139 36.93 15.09 -49.07
C GLU A 139 35.45 14.79 -48.88
N ALA A 140 34.57 15.41 -49.69
CA ALA A 140 33.14 15.13 -49.64
C ALA A 140 32.82 13.68 -50.06
N ASP A 141 33.53 13.14 -51.04
CA ASP A 141 33.38 11.75 -51.46
C ASP A 141 33.89 10.76 -50.40
N ASP A 142 35.01 11.06 -49.74
CA ASP A 142 35.50 10.27 -48.61
C ASP A 142 34.49 10.24 -47.45
N VAL A 143 33.89 11.39 -47.13
CA VAL A 143 32.85 11.48 -46.10
C VAL A 143 31.60 10.69 -46.52
N ARG A 144 31.19 10.74 -47.79
CA ARG A 144 30.07 9.93 -48.31
C ARG A 144 30.35 8.43 -48.20
N MET A 145 31.57 7.99 -48.53
CA MET A 145 31.98 6.60 -48.37
C MET A 145 31.97 6.16 -46.89
N GLN A 146 32.50 6.99 -45.99
CA GLN A 146 32.48 6.71 -44.55
C GLN A 146 31.04 6.63 -44.02
N LEU A 147 30.16 7.53 -44.45
CA LEU A 147 28.75 7.52 -44.06
C LEU A 147 28.05 6.24 -44.56
N ALA A 148 28.32 5.81 -45.80
CA ALA A 148 27.78 4.57 -46.35
C ALA A 148 28.28 3.34 -45.57
N ALA A 149 29.56 3.30 -45.21
CA ALA A 149 30.14 2.22 -44.42
C ALA A 149 29.53 2.14 -43.01
N LEU A 150 29.34 3.29 -42.34
CA LEU A 150 28.68 3.36 -41.04
C LEU A 150 27.22 2.93 -41.12
N GLN A 151 26.50 3.31 -42.18
CA GLN A 151 25.12 2.89 -42.41
C GLN A 151 25.04 1.37 -42.57
N GLN A 152 25.94 0.77 -43.36
CA GLN A 152 26.00 -0.68 -43.53
C GLN A 152 26.33 -1.41 -42.22
N ALA A 153 27.23 -0.88 -41.41
CA ALA A 153 27.55 -1.44 -40.09
C ALA A 153 26.33 -1.38 -39.14
N TRP A 154 25.63 -0.24 -39.12
CA TRP A 154 24.41 -0.07 -38.33
C TRP A 154 23.31 -1.04 -38.75
N ASP A 155 23.09 -1.23 -40.05
CA ASP A 155 22.08 -2.16 -40.56
C ASP A 155 22.46 -3.62 -40.21
N GLY A 156 23.75 -3.95 -40.19
CA GLY A 156 24.26 -5.23 -39.70
C GLY A 156 23.97 -5.46 -38.20
N GLU A 157 24.30 -4.49 -37.35
CA GLU A 157 23.99 -4.57 -35.91
C GLU A 157 22.48 -4.67 -35.67
N ARG A 158 21.69 -3.88 -36.38
CA ARG A 158 20.22 -3.95 -36.31
C ARG A 158 19.69 -5.33 -36.66
N ALA A 159 20.19 -5.95 -37.73
CA ALA A 159 19.79 -7.31 -38.11
C ALA A 159 20.13 -8.34 -37.01
N THR A 160 21.29 -8.23 -36.37
CA THR A 160 21.66 -9.13 -35.25
C THR A 160 20.75 -8.94 -34.03
N LEU A 161 20.37 -7.70 -33.71
CA LEU A 161 19.43 -7.40 -32.63
C LEU A 161 18.02 -7.91 -32.93
N GLU A 162 17.56 -7.77 -34.18
CA GLU A 162 16.27 -8.31 -34.62
C GLU A 162 16.25 -9.84 -34.53
N GLN A 163 17.35 -10.51 -34.89
CA GLN A 163 17.51 -11.96 -34.70
C GLN A 163 17.48 -12.37 -33.22
N TYR A 164 18.19 -11.65 -32.35
CA TYR A 164 18.19 -11.91 -30.90
C TYR A 164 16.79 -11.72 -30.29
N LEU A 165 16.07 -10.67 -30.71
CA LEU A 165 14.68 -10.45 -30.28
C LEU A 165 13.74 -11.57 -30.75
N ALA A 166 13.93 -12.09 -31.97
CA ALA A 166 13.17 -13.24 -32.47
C ALA A 166 13.44 -14.50 -31.62
N GLU A 167 14.70 -14.78 -31.30
CA GLU A 167 15.09 -15.90 -30.43
C GLU A 167 14.49 -15.77 -29.01
N MET A 168 14.54 -14.56 -28.43
CA MET A 168 13.94 -14.31 -27.11
C MET A 168 12.41 -14.46 -27.12
N ARG A 169 11.73 -14.04 -28.20
CA ARG A 169 10.28 -14.27 -28.36
C ARG A 169 9.96 -15.76 -28.47
N GLN A 170 10.77 -16.52 -29.20
CA GLN A 170 10.61 -17.97 -29.30
C GLN A 170 10.80 -18.65 -27.93
N LYS A 171 11.84 -18.25 -27.17
CA LYS A 171 12.07 -18.75 -25.80
C LYS A 171 10.92 -18.40 -24.86
N LEU A 172 10.37 -17.20 -24.95
CA LEU A 172 9.22 -16.76 -24.15
C LEU A 172 7.98 -17.60 -24.47
N SER A 173 7.67 -17.80 -25.75
CA SER A 173 6.55 -18.67 -26.19
C SER A 173 6.70 -20.10 -25.66
N ALA A 174 7.90 -20.68 -25.74
CA ALA A 174 8.16 -22.02 -25.22
C ALA A 174 8.01 -22.09 -23.68
N ALA A 175 8.42 -21.05 -22.96
CA ALA A 175 8.25 -20.96 -21.51
C ALA A 175 6.77 -20.80 -21.12
N GLU A 176 5.98 -20.06 -21.90
CA GLU A 176 4.52 -19.92 -21.71
C GLU A 176 3.79 -21.25 -21.95
N GLU A 177 4.18 -22.02 -22.96
CA GLU A 177 3.67 -23.38 -23.19
C GLU A 177 4.02 -24.33 -22.05
N GLN A 178 5.27 -24.31 -21.57
CA GLN A 178 5.68 -25.08 -20.40
C GLN A 178 4.89 -24.72 -19.15
N ARG A 179 4.68 -23.41 -18.92
CA ARG A 179 3.86 -22.93 -17.81
C ARG A 179 2.42 -23.41 -17.94
N GLY A 180 1.83 -23.35 -19.13
CA GLY A 180 0.48 -23.87 -19.39
C GLY A 180 0.36 -25.37 -19.09
N SER A 181 1.38 -26.16 -19.46
CA SER A 181 1.45 -27.59 -19.13
C SER A 181 1.55 -27.85 -17.62
N LEU A 182 2.39 -27.09 -16.91
CA LEU A 182 2.50 -27.21 -15.45
C LEU A 182 1.23 -26.77 -14.72
N GLU A 183 0.57 -25.71 -15.19
CA GLU A 183 -0.73 -25.28 -14.64
C GLU A 183 -1.84 -26.32 -14.90
N ALA A 184 -1.83 -27.00 -16.04
CA ALA A 184 -2.75 -28.10 -16.33
C ALA A 184 -2.50 -29.31 -15.40
N ALA A 185 -1.24 -29.72 -15.22
CA ALA A 185 -0.88 -30.80 -14.30
C ALA A 185 -1.23 -30.47 -12.84
N ALA A 186 -1.03 -29.21 -12.42
CA ALA A 186 -1.41 -28.77 -11.08
C ALA A 186 -2.94 -28.76 -10.86
N ARG A 187 -3.73 -28.50 -11.91
CA ARG A 187 -5.20 -28.62 -11.84
C ARG A 187 -5.63 -30.08 -11.69
N GLU A 188 -5.01 -30.99 -12.43
CA GLU A 188 -5.29 -32.43 -12.34
C GLU A 188 -4.98 -32.97 -10.92
N ASP A 189 -3.81 -32.64 -10.35
CA ASP A 189 -3.46 -33.01 -8.96
C ASP A 189 -4.43 -32.38 -7.93
N ALA A 190 -4.87 -31.14 -8.16
CA ALA A 190 -5.86 -30.50 -7.30
C ALA A 190 -7.23 -31.18 -7.36
N GLU A 191 -7.67 -31.61 -8.55
CA GLU A 191 -8.90 -32.37 -8.75
C GLU A 191 -8.81 -33.76 -8.11
N GLU A 192 -7.67 -34.45 -8.25
CA GLU A 192 -7.42 -35.73 -7.59
C GLU A 192 -7.49 -35.57 -6.06
N LYS A 193 -6.79 -34.59 -5.49
CA LYS A 193 -6.84 -34.28 -4.05
C LYS A 193 -8.24 -33.91 -3.58
N ARG A 194 -9.02 -33.22 -4.41
CA ARG A 194 -10.43 -32.92 -4.11
C ARG A 194 -11.25 -34.21 -4.08
N GLY A 195 -11.05 -35.11 -5.03
CA GLY A 195 -11.68 -36.44 -5.04
C GLY A 195 -11.34 -37.25 -3.79
N GLN A 196 -10.07 -37.29 -3.40
CA GLN A 196 -9.60 -37.96 -2.18
C GLN A 196 -10.25 -37.37 -0.90
N ARG A 197 -10.40 -36.04 -0.82
CA ARG A 197 -11.07 -35.38 0.31
C ARG A 197 -12.56 -35.71 0.40
N ILE A 198 -13.25 -35.81 -0.74
CA ILE A 198 -14.66 -36.21 -0.79
C ILE A 198 -14.79 -37.66 -0.31
N ALA A 199 -13.97 -38.57 -0.83
CA ALA A 199 -13.97 -39.98 -0.40
C ALA A 199 -13.65 -40.14 1.10
N LEU A 200 -12.71 -39.36 1.64
CA LEU A 200 -12.40 -39.36 3.08
C LEU A 200 -13.60 -38.88 3.91
N ARG A 201 -14.31 -37.86 3.46
CA ARG A 201 -15.52 -37.35 4.14
C ARG A 201 -16.64 -38.38 4.12
N GLU A 202 -16.90 -39.01 2.98
CA GLU A 202 -17.89 -40.09 2.88
C GLU A 202 -17.53 -41.28 3.80
N ALA A 203 -16.25 -41.63 3.91
CA ALA A 203 -15.78 -42.66 4.85
C ALA A 203 -15.99 -42.24 6.32
N GLN A 204 -15.75 -40.97 6.66
CA GLN A 204 -16.01 -40.43 8.00
C GLN A 204 -17.50 -40.40 8.34
N ASP A 205 -18.36 -40.03 7.39
CA ASP A 205 -19.81 -40.02 7.56
C ASP A 205 -20.34 -41.45 7.75
N ALA A 206 -19.83 -42.43 6.99
CA ALA A 206 -20.15 -43.84 7.18
C ALA A 206 -19.68 -44.38 8.55
N LEU A 207 -18.49 -43.97 9.01
CA LEU A 207 -17.99 -44.31 10.34
C LEU A 207 -18.87 -43.69 11.45
N ALA A 208 -19.31 -42.45 11.28
CA ALA A 208 -20.20 -41.79 12.22
C ALA A 208 -21.55 -42.50 12.31
N HIS A 209 -22.11 -42.91 11.18
CA HIS A 209 -23.35 -43.69 11.12
C HIS A 209 -23.23 -45.03 11.86
N THR A 210 -22.18 -45.81 11.57
CA THR A 210 -21.96 -47.10 12.24
C THR A 210 -21.70 -46.94 13.74
N LYS A 211 -21.02 -45.86 14.16
CA LYS A 211 -20.88 -45.52 15.59
C LYS A 211 -22.23 -45.22 16.23
N GLN A 212 -23.10 -44.46 15.57
CA GLN A 212 -24.43 -44.16 16.06
C GLN A 212 -25.30 -45.42 16.18
N GLU A 213 -25.22 -46.34 15.21
CA GLU A 213 -25.90 -47.64 15.27
C GLU A 213 -25.40 -48.49 16.45
N LEU A 214 -24.08 -48.52 16.69
CA LEU A 214 -23.51 -49.22 17.84
C LEU A 214 -23.92 -48.58 19.18
N GLU A 215 -23.94 -47.26 19.28
CA GLU A 215 -24.44 -46.55 20.47
C GLU A 215 -25.93 -46.82 20.69
N ALA A 216 -26.75 -46.84 19.63
CA ALA A 216 -28.16 -47.20 19.73
C ALA A 216 -28.35 -48.66 20.20
N ALA A 217 -27.55 -49.60 19.68
CA ALA A 217 -27.56 -50.99 20.10
C ALA A 217 -27.12 -51.14 21.57
N LEU A 218 -26.09 -50.40 22.00
CA LEU A 218 -25.61 -50.40 23.38
C LEU A 218 -26.66 -49.84 24.35
N ASN A 219 -27.30 -48.72 23.98
CA ASN A 219 -28.38 -48.13 24.76
C ASN A 219 -29.57 -49.09 24.86
N GLY A 220 -29.95 -49.75 23.76
CA GLY A 220 -30.97 -50.80 23.76
C GLY A 220 -30.62 -51.97 24.69
N ALA A 221 -29.36 -52.43 24.68
CA ALA A 221 -28.89 -53.48 25.60
C ALA A 221 -28.88 -53.03 27.07
N SER A 222 -28.58 -51.76 27.34
CA SER A 222 -28.63 -51.19 28.69
C SER A 222 -30.06 -51.10 29.23
N GLY A 223 -31.02 -50.76 28.37
CA GLY A 223 -32.45 -50.78 28.71
C GLY A 223 -32.93 -52.19 29.04
N ALA A 224 -32.56 -53.18 28.21
CA ALA A 224 -32.89 -54.59 28.49
C ALA A 224 -32.26 -55.10 29.81
N LYS A 225 -31.08 -54.60 30.18
CA LYS A 225 -30.45 -54.91 31.48
C LYS A 225 -31.23 -54.27 32.63
N ALA A 226 -31.65 -53.01 32.50
CA ALA A 226 -32.45 -52.32 33.52
C ALA A 226 -33.80 -53.01 33.73
N GLU A 227 -34.49 -53.41 32.66
CA GLU A 227 -35.73 -54.18 32.75
C GLU A 227 -35.52 -55.55 33.44
N ALA A 228 -34.40 -56.23 33.16
CA ALA A 228 -34.06 -57.48 33.83
C ALA A 228 -33.76 -57.28 35.33
N GLU A 229 -33.09 -56.19 35.71
CA GLU A 229 -32.85 -55.83 37.11
C GLU A 229 -34.14 -55.40 37.82
N GLU A 230 -35.04 -54.68 37.15
CA GLU A 230 -36.37 -54.33 37.68
C GLU A 230 -37.22 -55.58 37.90
N HIS A 231 -37.25 -56.53 36.95
CA HIS A 231 -37.92 -57.80 37.13
C HIS A 231 -37.33 -58.64 38.27
N ARG A 232 -36.02 -58.55 38.50
CA ARG A 232 -35.37 -59.19 39.64
C ARG A 232 -35.78 -58.53 40.96
N ALA A 233 -35.74 -57.20 41.02
CA ALA A 233 -36.16 -56.43 42.19
C ALA A 233 -37.65 -56.66 42.51
N ALA A 234 -38.51 -56.71 41.49
CA ALA A 234 -39.93 -57.02 41.64
C ALA A 234 -40.14 -58.44 42.22
N ARG A 235 -39.36 -59.43 41.79
CA ARG A 235 -39.40 -60.79 42.36
C ARG A 235 -38.91 -60.84 43.80
N GLU A 236 -37.85 -60.10 44.12
CA GLU A 236 -37.34 -59.99 45.49
C GLU A 236 -38.33 -59.27 46.41
N ALA A 237 -39.01 -58.21 45.93
CA ALA A 237 -40.07 -57.52 46.65
C ALA A 237 -41.29 -58.43 46.90
N LEU A 238 -41.73 -59.19 45.90
CA LEU A 238 -42.84 -60.14 46.03
C LEU A 238 -42.49 -61.28 47.00
N ALA A 239 -41.23 -61.73 47.02
CA ALA A 239 -40.74 -62.70 47.99
C ALA A 239 -40.73 -62.13 49.42
N LYS A 240 -40.34 -60.85 49.57
CA LYS A 240 -40.35 -60.14 50.85
C LYS A 240 -41.77 -59.91 51.37
N GLU A 241 -42.68 -59.44 50.52
CA GLU A 241 -44.10 -59.25 50.86
C GLU A 241 -44.76 -60.57 51.25
N LYS A 242 -44.41 -61.67 50.57
CA LYS A 242 -44.89 -63.00 50.95
C LYS A 242 -44.36 -63.44 52.31
N ALA A 243 -43.09 -63.15 52.62
CA ALA A 243 -42.51 -63.46 53.92
C ALA A 243 -43.13 -62.61 55.04
N GLU A 244 -43.32 -61.30 54.81
CA GLU A 244 -44.01 -60.39 55.72
C GLU A 244 -45.47 -60.81 55.94
N ALA A 245 -46.18 -61.23 54.88
CA ALA A 245 -47.54 -61.74 55.01
C ALA A 245 -47.62 -63.09 55.74
N GLU A 246 -46.58 -63.94 55.66
CA GLU A 246 -46.49 -65.18 56.44
C GLU A 246 -46.18 -64.88 57.92
N GLU A 247 -45.35 -63.87 58.20
CA GLU A 247 -45.09 -63.35 59.54
C GLU A 247 -46.34 -62.70 60.16
N GLU A 248 -47.03 -61.83 59.43
CA GLU A 248 -48.31 -61.23 59.85
C GLU A 248 -49.39 -62.30 60.07
N ARG A 249 -49.41 -63.37 59.27
CA ARG A 249 -50.31 -64.51 59.52
C ARG A 249 -49.95 -65.26 60.80
N ALA A 250 -48.67 -65.38 61.12
CA ALA A 250 -48.22 -65.98 62.37
C ALA A 250 -48.55 -65.08 63.57
N GLU A 251 -48.33 -63.77 63.47
CA GLU A 251 -48.70 -62.80 64.51
C GLU A 251 -50.21 -62.67 64.69
N LEU A 252 -50.99 -62.73 63.61
CA LEU A 252 -52.45 -62.75 63.68
C LEU A 252 -52.96 -64.06 64.29
N ALA A 253 -52.33 -65.19 64.00
CA ALA A 253 -52.66 -66.46 64.65
C ALA A 253 -52.34 -66.40 66.16
N GLU A 254 -51.22 -65.79 66.55
CA GLU A 254 -50.88 -65.55 67.96
C GLU A 254 -51.84 -64.56 68.62
N ARG A 255 -52.21 -63.48 67.93
CA ARG A 255 -53.20 -62.50 68.40
C ARG A 255 -54.59 -63.09 68.57
N ILE A 256 -55.04 -63.96 67.66
CA ILE A 256 -56.31 -64.68 67.78
C ILE A 256 -56.28 -65.58 69.03
N VAL A 257 -55.17 -66.28 69.29
CA VAL A 257 -54.99 -67.08 70.52
C VAL A 257 -54.98 -66.22 71.79
N THR A 258 -54.45 -65.00 71.75
CA THR A 258 -54.50 -64.06 72.89
C THR A 258 -55.87 -63.38 73.06
N LEU A 259 -56.60 -63.11 71.98
CA LEU A 259 -57.93 -62.50 72.00
C LEU A 259 -59.01 -63.50 72.41
N GLU A 260 -58.87 -64.79 72.06
CA GLU A 260 -59.71 -65.87 72.59
C GLU A 260 -59.55 -66.07 74.12
N LYS A 261 -58.52 -65.47 74.74
CA LYS A 261 -58.30 -65.48 76.20
C LYS A 261 -58.70 -64.17 76.91
N GLY A 262 -59.22 -63.18 76.20
CA GLY A 262 -59.50 -61.86 76.74
C GLY A 262 -60.76 -61.23 76.17
N GLU A 263 -61.93 -61.83 76.40
CA GLU A 263 -63.21 -61.17 76.18
C GLU A 263 -63.35 -59.98 77.15
N GLY A 264 -63.07 -58.76 76.66
CA GLY A 264 -63.38 -57.54 77.39
C GLY A 264 -62.89 -56.23 76.78
N THR A 265 -61.69 -56.20 76.17
CA THR A 265 -61.02 -54.91 75.85
C THR A 265 -60.78 -54.63 74.37
N ALA A 266 -61.12 -55.57 73.47
CA ALA A 266 -60.88 -55.44 72.02
C ALA A 266 -61.75 -54.40 71.29
N LYS A 267 -62.78 -53.87 71.95
CA LYS A 267 -63.72 -52.92 71.32
C LYS A 267 -63.24 -51.46 71.37
N GLU A 268 -62.43 -51.11 72.37
CA GLU A 268 -61.94 -49.74 72.57
C GLU A 268 -60.66 -49.45 71.75
N GLU A 269 -59.79 -50.44 71.56
CA GLU A 269 -58.59 -50.29 70.71
C GLU A 269 -58.93 -50.17 69.22
N LEU A 270 -60.01 -50.82 68.77
CA LEU A 270 -60.46 -50.77 67.39
C LEU A 270 -61.09 -49.41 67.03
N GLU A 271 -61.70 -48.72 67.99
CA GLU A 271 -62.19 -47.35 67.82
C GLU A 271 -61.05 -46.32 67.79
N ARG A 272 -60.01 -46.51 68.61
CA ARG A 272 -58.83 -45.64 68.62
C ARG A 272 -58.08 -45.67 67.27
N LEU A 273 -57.83 -46.87 66.73
CA LEU A 273 -57.16 -47.03 65.43
C LEU A 273 -57.98 -46.45 64.26
N ARG A 274 -59.32 -46.45 64.36
CA ARG A 274 -60.20 -45.85 63.35
C ARG A 274 -60.07 -44.33 63.31
N THR A 275 -59.89 -43.69 64.46
CA THR A 275 -59.71 -42.23 64.57
C THR A 275 -58.33 -41.77 64.08
N GLU A 276 -57.27 -42.55 64.33
CA GLU A 276 -55.91 -42.26 63.81
C GLU A 276 -55.84 -42.45 62.29
N ALA A 277 -56.50 -43.48 61.73
CA ALA A 277 -56.56 -43.68 60.27
C ALA A 277 -57.31 -42.53 59.56
N GLN A 278 -58.34 -41.97 60.20
CA GLN A 278 -59.10 -40.84 59.65
C GLN A 278 -58.33 -39.52 59.73
N ALA A 279 -57.52 -39.31 60.77
CA ALA A 279 -56.62 -38.16 60.88
C ALA A 279 -55.50 -38.19 59.82
N ASN A 280 -54.91 -39.37 59.57
CA ASN A 280 -53.88 -39.53 58.54
C ASN A 280 -54.44 -39.34 57.10
N ALA A 281 -55.68 -39.74 56.85
CA ALA A 281 -56.34 -39.49 55.57
C ALA A 281 -56.55 -37.99 55.29
N SER A 282 -56.91 -37.20 56.32
CA SER A 282 -57.03 -35.74 56.19
C SER A 282 -55.68 -35.05 55.97
N ALA A 283 -54.62 -35.47 56.66
CA ALA A 283 -53.28 -34.91 56.49
C ALA A 283 -52.71 -35.17 55.08
N MET A 284 -52.99 -36.35 54.51
CA MET A 284 -52.58 -36.69 53.14
C MET A 284 -53.37 -35.93 52.07
N SER A 285 -54.61 -35.52 52.36
CA SER A 285 -55.40 -34.65 51.47
C SER A 285 -54.83 -33.24 51.42
N GLU A 286 -54.53 -32.63 52.58
CA GLU A 286 -53.95 -31.28 52.65
C GLU A 286 -52.56 -31.19 52.02
N ALA A 287 -51.74 -32.25 52.15
CA ALA A 287 -50.45 -32.34 51.48
C ALA A 287 -50.59 -32.44 49.95
N ARG A 288 -51.67 -33.05 49.45
CA ARG A 288 -51.97 -33.16 48.01
C ARG A 288 -52.39 -31.79 47.45
N ASP A 289 -53.23 -31.07 48.18
CA ASP A 289 -53.70 -29.73 47.78
C ASP A 289 -52.56 -28.70 47.80
N MET A 290 -51.64 -28.77 48.78
CA MET A 290 -50.43 -27.93 48.79
C MET A 290 -49.49 -28.22 47.61
N LYS A 291 -49.37 -29.48 47.19
CA LYS A 291 -48.55 -29.87 46.03
C LYS A 291 -49.17 -29.35 44.73
N GLU A 292 -50.49 -29.39 44.60
CA GLU A 292 -51.20 -28.89 43.42
C GLU A 292 -51.13 -27.34 43.30
N MET A 293 -51.15 -26.62 44.43
CA MET A 293 -50.87 -25.19 44.45
C MET A 293 -49.43 -24.85 44.08
N ALA A 294 -48.44 -25.66 44.47
CA ALA A 294 -47.05 -25.45 44.10
C ALA A 294 -46.79 -25.68 42.60
N VAL A 295 -47.43 -26.70 42.01
CA VAL A 295 -47.32 -26.99 40.57
C VAL A 295 -47.95 -25.88 39.74
N THR A 296 -49.14 -25.40 40.10
CA THR A 296 -49.81 -24.28 39.40
C THR A 296 -49.05 -22.95 39.54
N ALA A 297 -48.34 -22.73 40.65
CA ALA A 297 -47.45 -21.58 40.82
C ALA A 297 -46.22 -21.66 39.88
N MET A 298 -45.59 -22.84 39.75
CA MET A 298 -44.46 -23.04 38.84
C MET A 298 -44.88 -22.86 37.37
N GLU A 299 -46.02 -23.38 36.95
CA GLU A 299 -46.54 -23.20 35.58
C GLU A 299 -46.78 -21.73 35.23
N ARG A 300 -47.29 -20.92 36.18
CA ARG A 300 -47.42 -19.46 35.99
C ARG A 300 -46.07 -18.76 35.80
N THR A 301 -45.03 -19.17 36.53
CA THR A 301 -43.68 -18.58 36.37
C THR A 301 -43.03 -18.93 35.04
N ALA A 302 -43.21 -20.16 34.56
CA ALA A 302 -42.71 -20.59 33.26
C ALA A 302 -43.40 -19.85 32.09
N LEU A 303 -44.72 -19.67 32.18
CA LEU A 303 -45.48 -18.93 31.16
C LEU A 303 -45.08 -17.44 31.12
N HIS A 304 -44.78 -16.84 32.28
CA HIS A 304 -44.31 -15.47 32.37
C HIS A 304 -42.91 -15.28 31.72
N GLN A 305 -42.00 -16.24 31.91
CA GLN A 305 -40.67 -16.21 31.28
C GLN A 305 -40.75 -16.33 29.75
N ASP A 306 -41.61 -17.19 29.20
CA ASP A 306 -41.80 -17.34 27.75
C ASP A 306 -42.35 -16.04 27.11
N VAL A 307 -43.32 -15.39 27.76
CA VAL A 307 -43.86 -14.09 27.30
C VAL A 307 -42.77 -13.01 27.29
N MET A 308 -41.91 -12.97 28.31
CA MET A 308 -40.81 -12.00 28.39
C MET A 308 -39.74 -12.26 27.31
N GLN A 309 -39.42 -13.51 26.98
CA GLN A 309 -38.51 -13.84 25.88
C GLN A 309 -39.09 -13.41 24.52
N LYS A 310 -40.39 -13.63 24.28
CA LYS A 310 -41.07 -13.19 23.04
C LYS A 310 -41.07 -11.68 22.90
N ILE A 311 -41.31 -10.93 23.99
CA ILE A 311 -41.25 -9.47 23.96
C ILE A 311 -39.84 -8.98 23.63
N ARG A 312 -38.79 -9.57 24.25
CA ARG A 312 -37.39 -9.24 23.98
C ARG A 312 -37.00 -9.49 22.52
N GLY A 313 -37.43 -10.62 21.95
CA GLY A 313 -37.22 -10.93 20.53
C GLY A 313 -37.85 -9.92 19.58
N ARG A 314 -39.09 -9.48 19.84
CA ARG A 314 -39.77 -8.46 19.02
C ARG A 314 -39.12 -7.08 19.14
N LEU A 315 -38.63 -6.71 20.33
CA LEU A 315 -37.95 -5.44 20.54
C LEU A 315 -36.64 -5.35 19.74
N ASN A 316 -35.85 -6.44 19.76
CA ASN A 316 -34.60 -6.54 18.99
C ASN A 316 -34.87 -6.47 17.48
N HIS A 317 -35.96 -7.09 17.01
CA HIS A 317 -36.36 -7.01 15.61
C HIS A 317 -36.73 -5.58 15.19
N ILE A 318 -37.55 -4.88 15.98
CA ILE A 318 -37.91 -3.48 15.74
C ILE A 318 -36.65 -2.58 15.72
N GLN A 319 -35.71 -2.82 16.62
CA GLN A 319 -34.44 -2.08 16.65
C GLN A 319 -33.61 -2.31 15.38
N SER A 320 -33.57 -3.55 14.87
CA SER A 320 -32.89 -3.86 13.61
C SER A 320 -33.55 -3.21 12.39
N GLU A 321 -34.89 -3.15 12.35
CA GLU A 321 -35.64 -2.51 11.27
C GLU A 321 -35.48 -0.98 11.31
N LEU A 322 -35.49 -0.36 12.51
CA LEU A 322 -35.24 1.07 12.67
C LEU A 322 -33.82 1.46 12.24
N LEU A 323 -32.82 0.62 12.49
CA LEU A 323 -31.46 0.82 11.98
C LEU A 323 -31.42 0.71 10.45
N ALA A 324 -32.10 -0.28 9.86
CA ALA A 324 -32.20 -0.42 8.40
C ALA A 324 -32.92 0.77 7.75
N ILE A 325 -33.99 1.29 8.38
CA ILE A 325 -34.71 2.49 7.94
C ILE A 325 -33.82 3.73 8.08
N SER A 326 -33.05 3.87 9.16
CA SER A 326 -32.09 4.97 9.31
C SER A 326 -31.04 4.96 8.18
N HIS A 327 -30.49 3.78 7.85
CA HIS A 327 -29.50 3.64 6.78
C HIS A 327 -30.08 3.95 5.39
N THR A 328 -31.34 3.60 5.13
CA THR A 328 -32.01 3.89 3.85
C THR A 328 -32.47 5.35 3.76
N THR A 329 -32.97 5.95 4.84
CA THR A 329 -33.42 7.35 4.87
C THR A 329 -32.25 8.32 4.67
N ARG A 330 -31.05 7.97 5.16
CA ARG A 330 -29.80 8.72 4.94
C ARG A 330 -29.32 8.72 3.47
N ALA A 331 -29.83 7.79 2.65
CA ALA A 331 -29.45 7.67 1.25
C ALA A 331 -30.33 8.48 0.28
N PHE A 332 -31.52 8.95 0.70
CA PHE A 332 -32.52 9.52 -0.22
C PHE A 332 -33.00 10.94 0.08
N HIS A 333 -32.52 11.61 1.14
CA HIS A 333 -32.96 12.97 1.49
C HIS A 333 -31.82 14.01 1.57
N PRO A 334 -32.08 15.29 1.22
CA PRO A 334 -31.11 16.37 1.38
C PRO A 334 -30.78 16.63 2.86
N PRO A 335 -29.57 17.13 3.16
CA PRO A 335 -28.99 17.14 4.51
C PRO A 335 -29.84 17.89 5.56
N GLU A 336 -30.64 18.87 5.16
CA GLU A 336 -31.48 19.67 6.07
C GLU A 336 -32.75 18.93 6.56
N ALA A 337 -33.26 17.93 5.82
CA ALA A 337 -34.41 17.12 6.24
C ALA A 337 -33.98 15.84 6.99
N ALA A 338 -32.76 15.36 6.74
CA ALA A 338 -32.22 14.14 7.34
C ALA A 338 -31.91 14.31 8.84
N GLU A 339 -31.56 15.52 9.27
CA GLU A 339 -31.24 15.82 10.68
C GLU A 339 -32.48 15.72 11.58
N GLY A 340 -33.63 16.22 11.13
CA GLY A 340 -34.90 16.11 11.85
C GLY A 340 -35.38 14.67 11.99
N VAL A 341 -35.27 13.86 10.93
CA VAL A 341 -35.68 12.44 10.98
C VAL A 341 -34.69 11.60 11.79
N ALA A 342 -33.39 11.87 11.70
CA ALA A 342 -32.39 11.20 12.53
C ALA A 342 -32.59 11.51 14.01
N GLN A 343 -32.94 12.76 14.36
CA GLN A 343 -33.23 13.15 15.74
C GLN A 343 -34.50 12.46 16.27
N VAL A 344 -35.56 12.37 15.46
CA VAL A 344 -36.79 11.65 15.85
C VAL A 344 -36.55 10.15 16.01
N LEU A 345 -35.75 9.54 15.15
CA LEU A 345 -35.39 8.12 15.26
C LEU A 345 -34.47 7.84 16.47
N LEU A 346 -33.57 8.77 16.78
CA LEU A 346 -32.71 8.69 17.96
C LEU A 346 -33.52 8.86 19.26
N ASP A 347 -34.46 9.80 19.30
CA ASP A 347 -35.39 9.99 20.41
C ASP A 347 -36.34 8.79 20.58
N LEU A 348 -36.78 8.17 19.49
CA LEU A 348 -37.60 6.96 19.52
C LEU A 348 -36.78 5.76 20.04
N ALA A 349 -35.53 5.59 19.58
CA ALA A 349 -34.63 4.58 20.08
C ALA A 349 -34.33 4.77 21.58
N ASN A 350 -34.10 6.00 22.02
CA ASN A 350 -33.90 6.34 23.43
C ASN A 350 -35.15 6.08 24.28
N LYS A 351 -36.36 6.40 23.79
CA LYS A 351 -37.62 6.05 24.47
C LYS A 351 -37.85 4.54 24.54
N CYS A 352 -37.50 3.79 23.50
CA CYS A 352 -37.56 2.32 23.52
C CYS A 352 -36.57 1.74 24.55
N ALA A 353 -35.37 2.29 24.66
CA ALA A 353 -34.39 1.88 25.68
C ALA A 353 -34.87 2.20 27.11
N GLN A 354 -35.48 3.38 27.31
CA GLN A 354 -36.06 3.76 28.61
C GLN A 354 -37.26 2.87 29.00
N LEU A 355 -38.13 2.49 28.06
CA LEU A 355 -39.24 1.57 28.30
C LEU A 355 -38.77 0.14 28.60
N ALA A 356 -37.65 -0.29 28.00
CA ALA A 356 -37.02 -1.57 28.31
C ALA A 356 -36.47 -1.59 29.75
N ALA A 357 -35.75 -0.53 30.14
CA ALA A 357 -35.19 -0.40 31.49
C ALA A 357 -36.28 -0.30 32.58
N TYR A 358 -37.34 0.49 32.36
CA TYR A 358 -38.43 0.63 33.32
C TYR A 358 -39.17 -0.70 33.58
N ARG A 359 -39.35 -1.54 32.55
CA ARG A 359 -39.99 -2.86 32.69
C ARG A 359 -39.08 -3.89 33.35
N GLU A 360 -37.77 -3.81 33.14
CA GLU A 360 -36.82 -4.72 33.78
C GLU A 360 -36.76 -4.47 35.30
N ASP A 361 -36.83 -3.21 35.73
CA ASP A 361 -36.93 -2.83 37.15
C ASP A 361 -38.26 -3.24 37.80
N GLU A 362 -39.37 -3.18 37.07
CA GLU A 362 -40.69 -3.59 37.56
C GLU A 362 -40.78 -5.12 37.70
N VAL A 363 -40.18 -5.86 36.76
CA VAL A 363 -40.04 -7.33 36.82
C VAL A 363 -39.10 -7.76 37.95
N ASN A 364 -37.96 -7.08 38.13
CA ASN A 364 -37.04 -7.38 39.22
C ASN A 364 -37.67 -7.09 40.59
N ARG A 365 -38.52 -6.06 40.71
CA ARG A 365 -39.32 -5.81 41.91
C ARG A 365 -40.38 -6.90 42.15
N ALA A 366 -41.06 -7.38 41.10
CA ALA A 366 -42.03 -8.47 41.23
C ALA A 366 -41.36 -9.81 41.60
N LEU A 367 -40.18 -10.09 41.05
CA LEU A 367 -39.40 -11.29 41.37
C LEU A 367 -38.87 -11.25 42.80
N ALA A 368 -38.41 -10.08 43.27
CA ALA A 368 -37.97 -9.88 44.64
C ALA A 368 -39.13 -9.99 45.66
N ALA A 369 -40.33 -9.53 45.29
CA ALA A 369 -41.53 -9.68 46.12
C ALA A 369 -41.99 -11.15 46.22
N ALA A 370 -41.85 -11.93 45.14
CA ALA A 370 -42.17 -13.37 45.14
C ALA A 370 -41.16 -14.20 45.96
N ALA A 371 -39.88 -13.81 45.97
CA ALA A 371 -38.84 -14.46 46.78
C ALA A 371 -38.97 -14.20 48.29
N ALA A 372 -39.73 -13.19 48.72
CA ALA A 372 -39.93 -12.86 50.12
C ALA A 372 -41.02 -13.70 50.84
N VAL A 373 -41.74 -14.58 50.13
CA VAL A 373 -42.88 -15.35 50.66
C VAL A 373 -42.51 -16.82 50.96
N THR A 374 -41.23 -17.16 51.11
CA THR A 374 -40.80 -18.53 51.43
C THR A 374 -40.43 -18.67 52.92
N PRO A 375 -41.23 -19.36 53.76
CA PRO A 375 -40.81 -19.69 55.12
C PRO A 375 -40.11 -21.05 55.16
N GLY A 376 -38.97 -21.12 55.84
CA GLY A 376 -38.42 -22.37 56.38
C GLY A 376 -37.04 -22.78 55.87
N SER A 377 -36.06 -22.69 56.76
CA SER A 377 -34.63 -22.99 56.60
C SER A 377 -34.29 -24.48 56.42
N VAL A 378 -33.13 -24.79 55.83
CA VAL A 378 -32.25 -25.88 56.30
C VAL A 378 -30.77 -25.45 56.18
N PRO A 379 -29.93 -25.64 57.22
CA PRO A 379 -28.51 -25.30 57.20
C PRO A 379 -27.65 -26.48 56.71
N THR A 380 -26.55 -26.20 56.02
CA THR A 380 -25.49 -27.19 55.74
C THR A 380 -24.14 -26.47 55.59
N PRO A 381 -23.00 -27.16 55.82
CA PRO A 381 -22.07 -26.74 56.86
C PRO A 381 -20.80 -26.13 56.29
N GLN A 382 -20.08 -25.49 57.21
CA GLN A 382 -18.72 -24.99 57.07
C GLN A 382 -17.77 -26.02 56.43
N SER A 383 -17.08 -25.59 55.37
CA SER A 383 -15.81 -26.14 54.95
C SER A 383 -14.76 -25.03 54.94
N ARG A 384 -13.97 -25.02 56.02
CA ARG A 384 -12.67 -24.36 56.13
C ARG A 384 -11.72 -24.87 55.03
N GLY A 385 -10.92 -23.98 54.46
CA GLY A 385 -9.74 -24.38 53.69
C GLY A 385 -9.16 -23.22 52.90
N GLY A 386 -8.40 -22.36 53.57
CA GLY A 386 -7.62 -21.32 52.91
C GLY A 386 -6.45 -21.90 52.11
N SER A 387 -6.03 -21.16 51.09
CA SER A 387 -4.63 -21.13 50.66
C SER A 387 -4.34 -19.75 50.08
N ALA A 388 -3.56 -18.99 50.84
CA ALA A 388 -2.92 -17.78 50.41
C ALA A 388 -1.58 -18.13 49.76
N GLY A 389 -1.24 -17.43 48.68
CA GLY A 389 0.13 -17.28 48.21
C GLY A 389 0.37 -17.88 46.82
N SER A 390 0.56 -17.01 45.82
CA SER A 390 1.90 -16.83 45.24
C SER A 390 1.87 -15.68 44.24
N PHE A 391 2.44 -14.57 44.67
CA PHE A 391 2.76 -13.39 43.90
C PHE A 391 4.15 -13.62 43.29
N ALA A 392 4.21 -14.02 42.01
CA ALA A 392 5.45 -14.03 41.23
C ALA A 392 5.17 -14.08 39.73
N GLY A 393 5.75 -13.14 38.97
CA GLY A 393 6.00 -13.29 37.54
C GLY A 393 5.03 -12.58 36.59
N PHE A 394 4.99 -11.25 36.63
CA PHE A 394 4.48 -10.45 35.51
C PHE A 394 5.45 -10.54 34.33
N SER A 395 5.35 -11.63 33.56
CA SER A 395 5.89 -11.73 32.20
C SER A 395 4.79 -11.29 31.26
N GLY A 396 5.02 -10.19 30.54
CA GLY A 396 4.02 -9.55 29.68
C GLY A 396 3.37 -10.53 28.72
N ALA A 397 2.10 -10.86 28.97
CA ALA A 397 1.24 -11.54 28.04
C ALA A 397 1.08 -10.63 26.82
N GLY A 398 1.78 -10.95 25.73
CA GLY A 398 1.59 -10.28 24.45
C GLY A 398 0.13 -10.41 24.05
N ALA A 399 -0.49 -9.31 23.66
CA ALA A 399 -1.88 -9.27 23.24
C ALA A 399 -2.11 -10.34 22.16
N THR A 400 -2.85 -11.39 22.51
CA THR A 400 -3.35 -12.38 21.56
C THR A 400 -4.73 -11.95 21.08
N ASP A 401 -5.09 -12.29 19.85
CA ASP A 401 -6.48 -12.18 19.39
C ASP A 401 -7.37 -13.24 20.06
N ASP A 402 -8.67 -13.22 19.77
CA ASP A 402 -9.64 -14.18 20.30
C ASP A 402 -9.33 -15.65 19.90
N ASP A 403 -8.46 -15.85 18.90
CA ASP A 403 -7.95 -17.16 18.47
C ASP A 403 -6.66 -17.58 19.22
N GLY A 404 -6.17 -16.78 20.17
CA GLY A 404 -4.92 -17.04 20.88
C GLY A 404 -3.65 -16.82 20.04
N LYS A 405 -3.75 -16.23 18.85
CA LYS A 405 -2.60 -15.86 18.02
C LYS A 405 -2.08 -14.50 18.44
N PRO A 406 -0.75 -14.28 18.47
CA PRO A 406 -0.22 -12.96 18.78
C PRO A 406 -0.77 -11.92 17.78
N MET A 407 -1.40 -10.84 18.28
CA MET A 407 -1.96 -9.77 17.44
C MET A 407 -0.94 -9.14 16.48
N PHE A 408 0.34 -9.29 16.80
CA PHE A 408 1.43 -8.78 15.98
C PHE A 408 2.19 -9.95 15.37
N THR A 409 2.17 -10.02 14.04
CA THR A 409 3.09 -10.88 13.32
C THR A 409 4.54 -10.46 13.67
N PRO A 410 5.43 -11.42 13.97
CA PRO A 410 6.82 -11.09 14.25
C PRO A 410 7.47 -10.46 13.02
N TRP A 411 8.45 -9.58 13.26
CA TRP A 411 9.28 -9.05 12.18
C TRP A 411 10.09 -10.18 11.55
N VAL A 412 9.94 -10.37 10.25
CA VAL A 412 10.70 -11.34 9.46
C VAL A 412 11.88 -10.60 8.84
N ARG A 413 13.10 -11.10 9.06
CA ARG A 413 14.28 -10.59 8.36
C ARG A 413 14.21 -11.07 6.92
N GLU A 414 14.17 -10.13 5.98
CA GLU A 414 14.20 -10.46 4.56
C GLU A 414 15.65 -10.70 4.14
N ALA A 415 15.88 -11.84 3.48
CA ALA A 415 17.13 -12.04 2.77
C ALA A 415 17.15 -11.05 1.60
N ALA A 416 18.23 -10.28 1.47
CA ALA A 416 18.48 -9.62 0.21
C ALA A 416 18.77 -10.75 -0.78
N ASP A 417 17.82 -11.03 -1.67
CA ASP A 417 17.97 -12.03 -2.72
C ASP A 417 19.04 -11.53 -3.71
N GLY A 418 20.31 -11.64 -3.32
CA GLY A 418 21.48 -11.13 -4.05
C GLY A 418 21.77 -11.89 -5.35
N SER A 419 20.79 -12.62 -5.89
CA SER A 419 20.94 -13.44 -7.10
C SER A 419 20.44 -12.74 -8.38
N ALA A 420 19.63 -11.68 -8.28
CA ALA A 420 19.24 -10.92 -9.45
C ALA A 420 20.35 -9.92 -9.79
N GLY A 421 21.08 -10.15 -10.88
CA GLY A 421 22.13 -9.26 -11.39
C GLY A 421 21.68 -7.79 -11.32
N THR A 422 22.21 -7.08 -10.33
CA THR A 422 21.71 -5.78 -9.91
C THR A 422 21.96 -4.77 -11.02
N VAL A 423 20.92 -4.44 -11.78
CA VAL A 423 20.88 -3.22 -12.57
C VAL A 423 21.14 -2.08 -11.60
N ALA A 424 22.20 -1.29 -11.84
CA ALA A 424 22.62 -0.23 -10.93
C ALA A 424 21.59 0.91 -10.93
N TYR A 425 20.57 0.80 -10.10
CA TYR A 425 19.59 1.87 -9.89
C TYR A 425 20.24 2.99 -9.06
N THR A 426 20.14 4.23 -9.52
CA THR A 426 20.53 5.39 -8.72
C THR A 426 19.32 5.91 -7.94
N VAL A 427 19.55 6.74 -6.90
CA VAL A 427 18.48 7.41 -6.14
C VAL A 427 17.60 8.29 -7.04
N ASP A 428 18.19 8.82 -8.11
CA ASP A 428 17.51 9.64 -9.12
C ASP A 428 16.89 8.83 -10.26
N SER A 429 16.94 7.50 -10.18
CA SER A 429 16.26 6.63 -11.15
C SER A 429 14.76 6.94 -11.19
N PRO A 430 14.14 7.04 -12.38
CA PRO A 430 12.71 7.28 -12.52
C PRO A 430 11.88 6.18 -11.86
N LEU A 431 12.42 4.96 -11.74
CA LEU A 431 11.77 3.86 -11.02
C LEU A 431 11.70 4.12 -9.52
N VAL A 432 12.80 4.57 -8.90
CA VAL A 432 12.80 4.94 -7.48
C VAL A 432 11.84 6.09 -7.22
N ALA A 433 11.83 7.11 -8.09
CA ALA A 433 10.88 8.22 -8.01
C ALA A 433 9.42 7.75 -8.09
N ARG A 434 9.11 6.80 -8.98
CA ARG A 434 7.78 6.21 -9.11
C ARG A 434 7.37 5.43 -7.86
N ILE A 435 8.27 4.61 -7.29
CA ILE A 435 7.99 3.85 -6.05
C ILE A 435 7.71 4.79 -4.88
N LEU A 436 8.48 5.86 -4.75
CA LEU A 436 8.25 6.89 -3.72
C LEU A 436 6.89 7.57 -3.90
N ALA A 437 6.47 7.83 -5.15
CA ALA A 437 5.17 8.41 -5.47
C ALA A 437 4.00 7.45 -5.20
N GLU A 438 4.18 6.16 -5.49
CA GLU A 438 3.19 5.11 -5.19
C GLU A 438 3.05 4.87 -3.68
N TRP A 439 4.13 5.04 -2.92
CA TRP A 439 4.14 4.86 -1.47
C TRP A 439 3.34 5.92 -0.70
N SER A 440 3.54 7.19 -1.03
CA SER A 440 2.93 8.28 -0.28
C SER A 440 2.60 9.44 -1.21
N SER A 441 1.42 10.05 -1.05
CA SER A 441 1.07 11.29 -1.74
C SER A 441 1.73 12.54 -1.13
N VAL A 442 2.32 12.42 0.07
CA VAL A 442 2.90 13.54 0.80
C VAL A 442 4.35 13.77 0.32
N LYS A 443 4.57 14.87 -0.40
CA LYS A 443 5.88 15.22 -0.99
C LYS A 443 7.01 15.31 0.05
N GLU A 444 6.70 15.75 1.26
CA GLU A 444 7.68 15.86 2.36
C GLU A 444 8.22 14.49 2.77
N LYS A 445 7.34 13.47 2.86
CA LYS A 445 7.75 12.10 3.19
C LYS A 445 8.60 11.50 2.07
N GLN A 446 8.23 11.75 0.82
CA GLN A 446 9.02 11.33 -0.35
C GLN A 446 10.42 11.97 -0.34
N GLN A 447 10.50 13.29 -0.11
CA GLN A 447 11.76 14.02 -0.04
C GLN A 447 12.63 13.55 1.13
N TYR A 448 12.01 13.31 2.29
CA TYR A 448 12.69 12.77 3.46
C TYR A 448 13.32 11.40 3.17
N LEU A 449 12.54 10.48 2.59
CA LEU A 449 13.04 9.16 2.23
C LEU A 449 14.11 9.23 1.15
N LYS A 450 13.94 10.11 0.15
CA LYS A 450 14.95 10.34 -0.90
C LYS A 450 16.27 10.85 -0.30
N LEU A 451 16.21 11.80 0.63
CA LEU A 451 17.37 12.33 1.35
C LEU A 451 18.03 11.24 2.20
N TRP A 452 17.23 10.38 2.84
CA TRP A 452 17.73 9.24 3.61
C TRP A 452 18.46 8.23 2.73
N LEU A 453 17.89 7.88 1.58
CA LEU A 453 18.53 7.01 0.60
C LEU A 453 19.83 7.62 0.07
N SER A 454 19.84 8.89 -0.33
CA SER A 454 21.06 9.54 -0.83
C SER A 454 22.16 9.64 0.22
N CYS A 455 21.82 9.96 1.48
CA CYS A 455 22.79 9.97 2.58
C CYS A 455 23.47 8.61 2.77
N ILE A 456 22.71 7.52 2.74
CA ILE A 456 23.25 6.17 2.95
C ILE A 456 24.05 5.72 1.74
N ILE A 457 23.53 5.89 0.52
CA ILE A 457 24.17 5.43 -0.71
C ILE A 457 25.47 6.19 -0.97
N GLU A 458 25.48 7.51 -0.77
CA GLU A 458 26.66 8.34 -1.03
C GLU A 458 27.63 8.42 0.17
N ASN A 459 27.36 7.69 1.24
CA ASN A 459 28.14 7.72 2.50
C ASN A 459 28.38 9.14 3.03
N ARG A 460 27.39 10.03 2.86
CA ARG A 460 27.49 11.40 3.38
C ARG A 460 27.44 11.36 4.90
N LYS A 461 28.16 12.25 5.58
CA LYS A 461 28.06 12.41 7.04
C LYS A 461 26.60 12.65 7.44
N THR A 462 25.96 11.62 7.98
CA THR A 462 24.61 11.71 8.50
C THR A 462 24.63 12.57 9.76
N PRO A 463 23.69 13.53 9.91
CA PRO A 463 23.55 14.28 11.15
C PRO A 463 23.39 13.33 12.35
N ALA A 464 23.88 13.71 13.54
CA ALA A 464 23.75 12.86 14.73
C ALA A 464 22.28 12.53 15.09
N LYS A 465 21.33 13.37 14.66
CA LYS A 465 19.88 13.18 14.83
C LYS A 465 19.22 12.37 13.70
N PHE A 466 20.00 11.92 12.72
CA PHE A 466 19.48 11.16 11.59
C PHE A 466 19.10 9.75 12.06
N PRO A 467 17.90 9.26 11.76
CA PRO A 467 17.51 7.95 12.25
C PRO A 467 18.35 6.87 11.57
N GLN A 468 18.83 5.93 12.40
CA GLN A 468 19.59 4.75 11.95
C GLN A 468 18.74 3.80 11.09
N GLY A 469 17.45 4.06 10.93
CA GLY A 469 16.58 3.25 10.11
C GLY A 469 15.31 4.00 9.71
N VAL A 470 14.71 3.55 8.62
CA VAL A 470 13.39 4.03 8.19
C VAL A 470 12.39 2.91 8.35
N HIS A 471 11.21 3.27 8.85
CA HIS A 471 10.06 2.39 8.98
C HIS A 471 8.95 2.91 8.06
N LEU A 472 8.61 2.09 7.06
CA LEU A 472 7.51 2.31 6.14
C LEU A 472 6.35 1.44 6.58
N THR A 473 5.23 2.06 6.94
CA THR A 473 4.03 1.34 7.42
C THR A 473 2.95 1.31 6.36
N GLY A 474 2.16 0.23 6.32
CA GLY A 474 0.94 0.18 5.50
C GLY A 474 1.19 0.19 3.99
N LEU A 475 2.28 -0.43 3.54
CA LEU A 475 2.59 -0.60 2.12
C LEU A 475 1.59 -1.57 1.47
N ALA A 476 1.07 -1.17 0.31
CA ALA A 476 0.36 -2.09 -0.57
C ALA A 476 1.30 -3.22 -1.02
N PRO A 477 0.80 -4.43 -1.31
CA PRO A 477 1.65 -5.57 -1.72
C PRO A 477 2.57 -5.26 -2.91
N SER A 478 2.08 -4.52 -3.92
CA SER A 478 2.87 -4.12 -5.09
C SER A 478 3.99 -3.13 -4.75
N THR A 479 3.71 -2.15 -3.88
CA THR A 479 4.70 -1.16 -3.45
C THR A 479 5.74 -1.78 -2.52
N PHE A 480 5.31 -2.67 -1.63
CA PHE A 480 6.21 -3.49 -0.79
C PHE A 480 7.20 -4.27 -1.66
N GLU A 481 6.70 -5.00 -2.65
CA GLU A 481 7.54 -5.80 -3.54
C GLU A 481 8.51 -4.92 -4.33
N SER A 482 8.06 -3.73 -4.78
CA SER A 482 8.93 -2.78 -5.48
C SER A 482 10.04 -2.21 -4.58
N PHE A 483 9.74 -1.87 -3.31
CA PHE A 483 10.78 -1.49 -2.36
C PHE A 483 11.75 -2.64 -2.08
N ARG A 484 11.23 -3.85 -1.88
CA ARG A 484 12.03 -5.04 -1.62
C ARG A 484 12.98 -5.34 -2.78
N THR A 485 12.49 -5.30 -4.02
CA THR A 485 13.24 -5.72 -5.22
C THR A 485 14.16 -4.64 -5.77
N ILE A 486 13.83 -3.35 -5.61
CA ILE A 486 14.62 -2.26 -6.20
C ILE A 486 15.44 -1.53 -5.13
N VAL A 487 14.81 -1.10 -4.04
CA VAL A 487 15.49 -0.33 -2.98
C VAL A 487 16.29 -1.25 -2.05
N GLY A 488 15.83 -2.47 -1.80
CA GLY A 488 16.51 -3.45 -0.96
C GLY A 488 17.92 -3.79 -1.46
N PRO A 489 18.10 -4.27 -2.71
CA PRO A 489 19.41 -4.52 -3.29
C PRO A 489 20.28 -3.27 -3.36
N LEU A 490 19.69 -2.10 -3.63
CA LEU A 490 20.42 -0.84 -3.66
C LEU A 490 21.07 -0.49 -2.32
N LEU A 491 20.40 -0.81 -1.20
CA LEU A 491 20.92 -0.55 0.15
C LEU A 491 21.86 -1.65 0.65
N THR A 492 21.60 -2.91 0.28
CA THR A 492 22.35 -4.07 0.77
C THR A 492 23.63 -4.33 -0.04
N GLY A 493 23.70 -3.84 -1.27
CA GLY A 493 24.91 -3.89 -2.11
C GLY A 493 25.96 -2.82 -1.77
N LEU A 494 25.75 -1.97 -0.76
CA LEU A 494 26.67 -0.88 -0.43
C LEU A 494 27.89 -1.40 0.33
N PRO A 495 29.12 -1.18 -0.15
CA PRO A 495 30.34 -1.71 0.48
C PRO A 495 30.63 -1.06 1.85
N HIS A 496 30.08 0.13 2.10
CA HIS A 496 30.29 0.92 3.32
C HIS A 496 29.13 0.86 4.30
N ALA A 497 28.00 0.24 3.97
CA ALA A 497 26.82 0.22 4.84
C ALA A 497 26.21 -1.18 4.91
N GLU A 498 26.10 -1.74 6.11
CA GLU A 498 25.35 -2.97 6.36
C GLU A 498 23.92 -2.58 6.74
N VAL A 499 22.98 -2.79 5.81
CA VAL A 499 21.56 -2.49 6.00
C VAL A 499 20.76 -3.78 6.13
N LEU A 500 20.05 -3.92 7.24
CA LEU A 500 19.12 -5.02 7.48
C LEU A 500 17.71 -4.62 7.04
N ILE A 501 17.03 -5.53 6.35
CA ILE A 501 15.66 -5.34 5.89
C ILE A 501 14.76 -6.26 6.72
N PHE A 502 13.73 -5.70 7.33
CA PHE A 502 12.71 -6.46 8.04
C PHE A 502 11.34 -6.16 7.45
N SER A 503 10.53 -7.18 7.28
CA SER A 503 9.14 -7.05 6.85
C SER A 503 8.21 -7.55 7.95
N ARG A 504 6.98 -7.06 7.95
CA ARG A 504 5.91 -7.55 8.81
C ARG A 504 4.58 -7.39 8.08
N ARG A 505 3.69 -8.37 8.18
CA ARG A 505 2.33 -8.25 7.63
C ARG A 505 1.42 -7.58 8.66
N SER A 506 0.86 -6.43 8.31
CA SER A 506 -0.15 -5.75 9.11
C SER A 506 -1.45 -6.57 9.15
N SER A 507 -2.24 -6.41 10.21
CA SER A 507 -3.56 -7.05 10.38
C SER A 507 -4.53 -6.69 9.25
N GLN A 508 -4.34 -5.54 8.60
CA GLN A 508 -5.13 -5.09 7.45
C GLN A 508 -4.70 -5.73 6.11
N GLY A 509 -3.77 -6.68 6.13
CA GLY A 509 -3.25 -7.34 4.92
C GLY A 509 -2.17 -6.55 4.18
N ASN A 510 -1.89 -5.30 4.58
CA ASN A 510 -0.76 -4.49 4.12
C ASN A 510 0.57 -4.96 4.72
N PHE A 511 1.69 -4.42 4.24
CA PHE A 511 3.03 -4.74 4.72
C PHE A 511 3.69 -3.54 5.39
N ASP A 512 4.39 -3.78 6.48
CA ASP A 512 5.33 -2.83 7.06
C ASP A 512 6.76 -3.27 6.67
N LEU A 513 7.60 -2.32 6.27
CA LEU A 513 8.97 -2.55 5.87
C LEU A 513 9.90 -1.65 6.69
N ARG A 514 10.94 -2.23 7.30
CA ARG A 514 11.90 -1.51 8.11
C ARG A 514 13.31 -1.74 7.59
N PHE A 515 13.96 -0.66 7.20
CA PHE A 515 15.39 -0.64 6.88
C PHE A 515 16.14 -0.20 8.14
N LYS A 516 17.10 -0.99 8.60
CA LYS A 516 17.93 -0.69 9.77
C LYS A 516 19.40 -0.74 9.37
N VAL A 517 20.11 0.38 9.53
CA VAL A 517 21.55 0.46 9.28
C VAL A 517 22.27 -0.06 10.53
N GLU A 518 22.95 -1.18 10.40
CA GLU A 518 23.67 -1.83 11.50
C GLU A 518 25.10 -1.31 11.62
N ARG A 519 25.79 -1.11 10.49
CA ARG A 519 27.17 -0.65 10.47
C ARG A 519 27.41 0.30 9.28
N LEU A 520 27.90 1.51 9.56
CA LEU A 520 28.46 2.42 8.55
C LEU A 520 29.98 2.40 8.69
N ARG A 521 30.69 1.84 7.70
CA ARG A 521 32.15 1.84 7.64
C ARG A 521 32.64 3.19 7.11
N GLY A 522 33.56 3.84 7.83
CA GLY A 522 34.25 5.06 7.36
C GLY A 522 33.82 6.37 8.02
N VAL A 523 32.80 6.36 8.88
CA VAL A 523 32.47 7.50 9.75
C VAL A 523 32.39 6.98 11.18
N PRO A 524 33.19 7.49 12.14
CA PRO A 524 32.99 7.18 13.54
C PRO A 524 31.60 7.69 13.94
N LEU A 525 30.62 6.78 13.98
CA LEU A 525 29.31 7.07 14.53
C LEU A 525 29.56 7.47 15.98
N SER A 526 29.36 8.75 16.28
CA SER A 526 29.37 9.24 17.66
C SER A 526 28.30 8.46 18.41
N ARG A 527 28.70 7.42 19.14
CA ARG A 527 27.85 6.76 20.13
C ARG A 527 27.38 7.85 21.07
N THR A 528 26.11 8.20 21.01
CA THR A 528 25.47 8.87 22.15
C THR A 528 25.63 7.92 23.34
N PRO A 529 26.32 8.32 24.42
CA PRO A 529 26.46 7.45 25.58
C PRO A 529 25.06 7.14 26.11
N SER A 530 24.75 5.84 26.24
CA SER A 530 23.60 5.40 27.02
C SER A 530 23.75 5.92 28.45
N PRO A 531 22.72 6.57 29.03
CA PRO A 531 22.76 6.97 30.42
C PRO A 531 22.53 5.73 31.27
N GLY A 532 23.53 5.32 32.04
CA GLY A 532 23.37 4.27 33.06
C GLY A 532 24.50 3.27 33.11
N LEU A 533 25.65 3.70 33.64
CA LEU A 533 26.55 2.87 34.43
C LEU A 533 27.56 3.81 35.10
N GLU A 534 27.21 4.25 36.30
CA GLU A 534 28.20 4.64 37.30
C GLU A 534 29.10 3.44 37.54
N VAL A 535 30.38 3.57 37.20
CA VAL A 535 31.45 2.83 37.85
C VAL A 535 32.58 3.82 38.11
N ASP A 536 32.92 3.89 39.40
CA ASP A 536 33.96 4.69 40.01
C ASP A 536 35.35 4.56 39.38
N GLY A 537 36.07 5.68 39.41
CA GLY A 537 37.42 5.75 39.97
C GLY A 537 38.55 5.04 39.23
N GLY A 538 39.32 5.78 38.44
CA GLY A 538 40.59 5.28 37.89
C GLY A 538 41.41 6.35 37.20
N SER A 539 42.21 7.06 37.98
CA SER A 539 43.16 8.09 37.58
C SER A 539 44.32 7.59 36.70
N VAL A 540 44.94 8.54 36.00
CA VAL A 540 46.30 8.60 35.44
C VAL A 540 46.49 8.17 33.98
N GLY A 541 46.96 9.11 33.15
CA GLY A 541 47.57 8.80 31.85
C GLY A 541 47.64 9.96 30.87
N ALA A 542 48.23 11.10 31.26
CA ALA A 542 48.54 12.19 30.35
C ALA A 542 49.55 11.75 29.28
N VAL A 543 49.16 11.77 28.00
CA VAL A 543 50.11 11.82 26.88
C VAL A 543 49.77 13.02 26.01
N ARG A 544 50.56 14.05 26.26
CA ARG A 544 50.76 15.24 25.46
C ARG A 544 51.60 14.84 24.24
N ALA A 545 51.05 14.97 23.04
CA ALA A 545 51.83 14.89 21.80
C ALA A 545 51.44 16.02 20.86
N ASP A 546 52.47 16.62 20.32
CA ASP A 546 52.59 17.96 19.76
C ASP A 546 51.71 18.31 18.55
N PHE A 547 51.32 19.59 18.56
CA PHE A 547 50.90 20.38 17.42
C PHE A 547 52.09 20.68 16.50
N GLY A 548 51.95 20.41 15.20
CA GLY A 548 52.99 20.68 14.21
C GLY A 548 52.50 20.90 12.77
N ARG A 549 52.02 22.12 12.50
CA ARG A 549 52.11 22.90 11.24
C ARG A 549 51.42 22.45 9.93
N ARG A 550 50.48 23.34 9.55
CA ARG A 550 50.34 24.06 8.25
C ARG A 550 50.06 23.26 6.98
N HIS A 551 48.85 23.44 6.44
CA HIS A 551 48.66 24.11 5.14
C HIS A 551 47.31 24.83 5.12
N THR A 552 47.35 26.15 4.97
CA THR A 552 46.22 27.05 4.73
C THR A 552 45.94 27.12 3.23
N ILE A 553 44.74 26.73 2.79
CA ILE A 553 44.18 27.16 1.50
C ILE A 553 42.71 27.56 1.73
N GLY A 554 42.46 28.84 1.48
CA GLY A 554 41.23 29.44 0.94
C GLY A 554 39.88 28.92 1.43
N ALA A 555 39.33 29.61 2.41
CA ALA A 555 37.90 29.69 2.62
C ALA A 555 37.24 30.47 1.47
N ASP A 556 36.11 29.99 0.97
CA ASP A 556 34.97 30.76 0.49
C ASP A 556 33.92 29.80 -0.05
N TYR A 557 32.97 29.36 0.78
CA TYR A 557 31.60 28.94 0.40
C TYR A 557 30.85 28.55 1.69
N ALA A 558 30.12 29.50 2.26
CA ALA A 558 29.14 29.25 3.30
C ALA A 558 27.76 29.72 2.80
N PRO A 559 26.78 28.82 2.57
CA PRO A 559 25.41 29.25 2.36
C PRO A 559 24.77 29.63 3.70
N ARG A 560 24.28 30.87 3.77
CA ARG A 560 23.44 31.39 4.86
C ARG A 560 22.17 30.55 4.97
N VAL A 561 21.92 29.98 6.15
CA VAL A 561 20.61 29.45 6.56
C VAL A 561 19.93 30.54 7.40
N PRO A 562 18.66 30.90 7.15
CA PRO A 562 17.95 31.83 8.02
C PRO A 562 17.58 31.13 9.33
N THR A 563 18.08 31.68 10.43
CA THR A 563 17.61 31.46 11.80
C THR A 563 16.18 32.00 11.93
N VAL A 564 15.25 31.14 12.35
CA VAL A 564 13.95 31.58 12.89
C VAL A 564 13.95 31.24 14.37
N ASP A 565 13.74 32.28 15.17
CA ASP A 565 13.78 32.23 16.62
C ASP A 565 12.66 31.37 17.22
N VAL A 566 13.07 30.73 18.31
CA VAL A 566 12.27 29.97 19.24
C VAL A 566 11.49 30.94 20.13
N LEU A 567 10.16 30.85 20.13
CA LEU A 567 9.34 31.25 21.27
C LEU A 567 8.74 29.99 21.90
N GLY A 568 9.12 29.77 23.15
CA GLY A 568 8.59 28.70 24.00
C GLY A 568 7.18 29.01 24.49
N GLY A 569 6.43 27.93 24.71
CA GLY A 569 5.13 27.95 25.36
C GLY A 569 4.72 26.52 25.73
N SER A 570 4.85 26.21 27.01
CA SER A 570 4.46 24.98 27.71
C SER A 570 2.99 24.59 27.54
N GLY A 571 2.68 23.29 27.60
CA GLY A 571 1.35 22.83 28.00
C GLY A 571 1.00 21.42 27.55
N SER A 572 0.88 20.52 28.51
CA SER A 572 0.61 19.09 28.33
C SER A 572 -0.87 18.78 28.07
N ALA A 573 -1.09 17.59 27.49
CA ALA A 573 -2.28 16.73 27.59
C ALA A 573 -3.29 16.66 26.41
N ILE A 574 -3.70 15.39 26.19
CA ILE A 574 -4.94 14.84 25.59
C ILE A 574 -4.80 14.21 24.19
N LEU A 575 -4.66 12.87 24.24
CA LEU A 575 -5.36 11.81 23.48
C LEU A 575 -5.90 12.08 22.05
N ALA A 576 -5.32 11.31 21.12
CA ALA A 576 -5.98 10.42 20.15
C ALA A 576 -7.30 10.85 19.49
N ALA A 577 -7.26 11.09 18.17
CA ALA A 577 -8.38 10.80 17.27
C ALA A 577 -7.94 10.63 15.81
N ALA A 578 -8.34 9.49 15.25
CA ALA A 578 -8.90 9.27 13.90
C ALA A 578 -8.16 9.75 12.62
N ALA A 579 -7.62 8.75 11.93
CA ALA A 579 -7.95 8.29 10.57
C ALA A 579 -8.72 9.20 9.57
N ASN A 580 -8.20 9.12 8.34
CA ASN A 580 -8.89 9.00 7.04
C ASN A 580 -9.68 10.18 6.47
N MET A 581 -9.00 10.89 5.56
CA MET A 581 -9.53 11.22 4.23
C MET A 581 -9.26 9.99 3.33
N GLY A 582 -10.18 9.42 2.57
CA GLY A 582 -11.16 10.06 1.72
C GLY A 582 -10.63 10.08 0.28
N THR A 583 -11.33 9.38 -0.62
CA THR A 583 -11.52 9.60 -2.08
C THR A 583 -11.71 8.24 -2.80
N PRO A 584 -12.24 8.20 -4.04
CA PRO A 584 -13.59 8.56 -4.38
C PRO A 584 -14.29 7.48 -5.22
N ARG A 585 -15.58 7.75 -5.38
CA ARG A 585 -16.59 7.11 -6.20
C ARG A 585 -16.33 7.35 -7.70
N GLY A 586 -16.65 6.34 -8.51
CA GLY A 586 -16.94 6.42 -9.95
C GLY A 586 -17.08 4.99 -10.47
N GLY A 587 -18.12 4.56 -11.18
CA GLY A 587 -19.27 5.21 -11.79
C GLY A 587 -19.86 4.18 -12.77
N GLY A 588 -21.15 4.31 -13.06
CA GLY A 588 -21.87 3.48 -14.05
C GLY A 588 -22.56 2.28 -13.43
N GLY A 589 -23.86 2.06 -13.59
CA GLY A 589 -24.79 2.70 -14.50
C GLY A 589 -25.80 1.64 -14.94
N ILE A 590 -27.05 1.88 -14.55
CA ILE A 590 -28.26 1.71 -15.38
C ILE A 590 -28.55 0.30 -15.92
N GLY A 591 -29.71 -0.24 -15.53
CA GLY A 591 -30.30 -1.37 -16.24
C GLY A 591 -31.56 -1.96 -15.61
N SER A 592 -32.59 -1.13 -15.40
CA SER A 592 -33.95 -1.58 -15.09
C SER A 592 -34.54 -2.47 -16.19
N GLY A 593 -35.34 -3.45 -15.77
CA GLY A 593 -36.35 -4.15 -16.58
C GLY A 593 -36.66 -5.50 -15.93
N GLY A 594 -37.80 -5.76 -15.29
CA GLY A 594 -39.14 -5.25 -15.55
C GLY A 594 -39.98 -6.38 -16.14
N GLY A 595 -40.72 -7.09 -15.29
CA GLY A 595 -42.01 -7.70 -15.64
C GLY A 595 -42.03 -9.12 -16.23
N GLY A 596 -42.98 -9.91 -15.70
CA GLY A 596 -43.77 -10.81 -16.54
C GLY A 596 -43.51 -12.32 -16.40
N ARG A 597 -44.17 -12.97 -15.44
CA ARG A 597 -44.84 -14.26 -15.72
C ARG A 597 -45.99 -13.99 -16.71
N PRO A 598 -46.44 -14.91 -17.58
CA PRO A 598 -46.68 -16.33 -17.27
C PRO A 598 -46.43 -17.32 -18.44
N GLY A 599 -46.63 -18.62 -18.21
CA GLY A 599 -46.87 -19.55 -19.33
C GLY A 599 -46.43 -20.99 -19.10
N ALA A 600 -47.36 -21.82 -18.65
CA ALA A 600 -47.28 -23.26 -18.80
C ALA A 600 -47.50 -23.63 -20.28
N LYS A 601 -46.58 -24.41 -20.87
CA LYS A 601 -46.85 -25.54 -21.78
C LYS A 601 -45.54 -26.11 -22.36
N GLN A 602 -45.38 -27.42 -22.13
CA GLN A 602 -45.03 -28.39 -23.17
C GLN A 602 -43.59 -28.43 -23.68
N ARG A 603 -42.77 -29.27 -23.04
CA ARG A 603 -41.91 -30.23 -23.77
C ARG A 603 -41.91 -31.58 -23.05
N GLN A 604 -42.37 -32.56 -23.81
CA GLN A 604 -42.34 -33.98 -23.57
C GLN A 604 -41.08 -34.53 -24.28
N ALA A 605 -40.59 -35.67 -23.80
CA ALA A 605 -39.62 -36.61 -24.38
C ALA A 605 -38.23 -36.69 -23.72
N ASP A 606 -37.86 -37.95 -23.50
CA ASP A 606 -36.53 -38.53 -23.24
C ASP A 606 -36.03 -38.61 -21.79
N ALA A 607 -36.72 -39.45 -21.01
CA ALA A 607 -36.12 -40.18 -19.90
C ALA A 607 -36.07 -41.67 -20.24
N ALA A 608 -35.02 -42.09 -20.94
CA ALA A 608 -34.64 -43.50 -21.02
C ALA A 608 -34.02 -43.90 -19.67
N GLY A 609 -34.66 -44.85 -18.99
CA GLY A 609 -34.16 -45.42 -17.74
C GLY A 609 -32.83 -46.14 -17.97
N GLY A 610 -31.75 -45.58 -17.44
CA GLY A 610 -30.49 -46.28 -17.28
C GLY A 610 -30.62 -47.30 -16.14
N ALA A 611 -30.80 -48.56 -16.48
CA ALA A 611 -30.68 -49.65 -15.52
C ALA A 611 -29.25 -49.67 -14.95
N MET A 612 -29.15 -49.65 -13.63
CA MET A 612 -27.88 -49.83 -12.92
C MET A 612 -27.24 -51.17 -13.32
N PRO A 613 -25.95 -51.21 -13.67
CA PRO A 613 -25.27 -52.46 -14.00
C PRO A 613 -25.35 -53.40 -12.80
N SER A 614 -25.64 -54.67 -13.10
CA SER A 614 -25.84 -55.71 -12.11
C SER A 614 -24.56 -55.91 -11.28
N LEU A 615 -24.69 -56.43 -10.06
CA LEU A 615 -23.55 -56.68 -9.18
C LEU A 615 -22.48 -57.55 -9.87
N ALA A 616 -22.90 -58.51 -10.69
CA ALA A 616 -22.01 -59.36 -11.47
C ALA A 616 -21.16 -58.55 -12.48
N GLU A 617 -21.77 -57.57 -13.13
CA GLU A 617 -21.11 -56.70 -14.12
C GLU A 617 -20.10 -55.74 -13.46
N ARG A 618 -20.39 -55.30 -12.23
CA ARG A 618 -19.44 -54.50 -11.42
C ARG A 618 -18.24 -55.32 -10.95
N ILE A 619 -18.45 -56.59 -10.59
CA ILE A 619 -17.37 -57.50 -10.20
C ILE A 619 -16.48 -57.82 -11.40
N GLN A 620 -17.08 -58.07 -12.57
CA GLN A 620 -16.35 -58.31 -13.82
C GLN A 620 -15.47 -57.11 -14.21
N ASN A 621 -16.02 -55.88 -14.14
CA ASN A 621 -15.27 -54.66 -14.45
C ASN A 621 -14.13 -54.37 -13.47
N ARG A 622 -14.26 -54.81 -12.21
CA ARG A 622 -13.21 -54.65 -11.20
C ARG A 622 -12.09 -55.69 -11.39
N LEU A 623 -12.43 -56.91 -11.82
CA LEU A 623 -11.45 -57.93 -12.17
C LEU A 623 -10.63 -57.56 -13.42
N THR A 624 -11.25 -56.95 -14.43
CA THR A 624 -10.53 -56.48 -15.64
C THR A 624 -9.65 -55.26 -15.38
N GLN A 625 -9.98 -54.41 -14.40
CA GLN A 625 -9.08 -53.32 -13.98
C GLN A 625 -7.84 -53.81 -13.23
N MET A 626 -7.92 -54.93 -12.51
CA MET A 626 -6.76 -55.51 -11.80
C MET A 626 -5.82 -56.34 -12.69
N GLN A 627 -6.15 -56.56 -13.96
CA GLN A 627 -5.35 -57.36 -14.90
C GLN A 627 -4.61 -56.54 -15.96
N LYS A 628 -4.60 -55.21 -15.87
CA LYS A 628 -3.71 -54.39 -16.70
C LYS A 628 -2.34 -54.25 -15.99
N PRO A 629 -1.23 -54.66 -16.64
CA PRO A 629 0.11 -54.67 -16.06
C PRO A 629 0.64 -53.27 -15.75
#